data_AF-A0A3D1TBK7-F1
#
_entry.id   AF-A0A3D1TBK7-F1
#
_cell.length_a   1.000
_cell.length_b   1.000
_cell.length_c   1.000
_cell.angle_alpha   90.00
_cell.angle_beta   90.00
_cell.angle_gamma   90.00
#
_symmetry.space_group_name_H-M   'P 1'
#
loop_
_entity.id
_entity.type
_entity.pdbx_description
1 polymer ?
#
loop_
_entity_poly.entity_id
_entity_poly.type
_entity_poly.pdbx_seq_one_letter_code
_entity_poly.pdbx_strand_id
1 'polypeptide(L)'
;PLLLAAVRTRWSLHRRAGILLSTLAIFGVVQLGMTQLTGSGRITLLALPLVATILVGTRTGWLMAACSIAIFAGVSVLIHGFGLHSWISLQAPLPVVRYETWILQGIRLAAALLPLMLLLTRFQILQRQSLIAERMALRRLEQESADRKRLEYEIARISEAERRRLGADLHDGPCQYLTATLLNCSAMEHQWMAAGF
;
A
#
# COMPACT_ATOMS: atom_id res chain seq x y z
N PRO A 1 0.25 31.13 -9.06
CA PRO A 1 0.82 30.32 -7.95
C PRO A 1 0.81 28.79 -8.20
N LEU A 2 -0.25 28.21 -8.81
CA LEU A 2 -0.31 26.77 -9.12
C LEU A 2 0.67 26.31 -10.21
N LEU A 3 0.98 27.17 -11.19
CA LEU A 3 1.91 26.86 -12.28
C LEU A 3 3.39 26.79 -11.84
N LEU A 4 3.77 27.53 -10.79
CA LEU A 4 5.15 27.50 -10.25
C LEU A 4 5.48 26.20 -9.52
N ALA A 5 4.48 25.51 -8.94
CA ALA A 5 4.67 24.24 -8.25
C ALA A 5 4.83 23.05 -9.21
N ALA A 6 4.29 23.15 -10.43
CA ALA A 6 4.37 22.10 -11.45
C ALA A 6 5.74 22.04 -12.16
N VAL A 7 6.48 23.15 -12.21
CA VAL A 7 7.65 23.30 -13.10
C VAL A 7 8.97 22.82 -12.51
N ARG A 8 9.07 22.50 -11.21
CA ARG A 8 10.37 22.16 -10.58
C ARG A 8 10.40 20.79 -9.89
N THR A 9 10.75 19.76 -10.66
CA THR A 9 10.85 18.31 -10.34
C THR A 9 11.81 17.93 -9.19
N ARG A 10 12.46 18.89 -8.52
CA ARG A 10 13.44 18.65 -7.44
C ARG A 10 12.94 18.93 -6.02
N TRP A 11 11.67 19.28 -5.84
CA TRP A 11 11.13 19.57 -4.51
C TRP A 11 10.59 18.30 -3.87
N SER A 12 11.01 18.02 -2.62
CA SER A 12 10.47 16.89 -1.85
C SER A 12 8.94 17.02 -1.76
N LEU A 13 8.24 15.89 -1.87
CA LEU A 13 6.77 15.81 -1.88
C LEU A 13 6.14 16.61 -0.74
N HIS A 14 6.76 16.59 0.43
CA HIS A 14 6.37 17.35 1.62
C HIS A 14 6.35 18.87 1.42
N ARG A 15 7.33 19.44 0.71
CA ARG A 15 7.37 20.90 0.44
C ARG A 15 6.29 21.32 -0.55
N ARG A 16 6.01 20.49 -1.56
CA ARG A 16 4.92 20.73 -2.52
C ARG A 16 3.56 20.64 -1.83
N ALA A 17 3.38 19.63 -0.99
CA ALA A 17 2.18 19.47 -0.17
C ALA A 17 1.98 20.69 0.73
N GLY A 18 3.04 21.16 1.40
CA GLY A 18 3.00 22.36 2.23
C GLY A 18 2.54 23.60 1.46
N ILE A 19 3.13 23.87 0.28
CA ILE A 19 2.71 25.00 -0.56
C ILE A 19 1.23 24.90 -0.93
N LEU A 20 0.79 23.72 -1.40
CA LEU A 20 -0.59 23.52 -1.81
C LEU A 20 -1.57 23.71 -0.66
N LEU A 21 -1.27 23.13 0.51
CA LEU A 21 -2.07 23.28 1.72
C LEU A 21 -2.12 24.75 2.17
N SER A 22 -0.98 25.45 2.20
CA SER A 22 -0.96 26.87 2.53
C SER A 22 -1.78 27.71 1.56
N THR A 23 -1.68 27.46 0.25
CA THR A 23 -2.49 28.18 -0.74
C THR A 23 -3.98 27.92 -0.57
N LEU A 24 -4.37 26.68 -0.27
CA LEU A 24 -5.76 26.30 -0.06
C LEU A 24 -6.31 26.90 1.24
N ALA A 25 -5.52 26.93 2.31
CA ALA A 25 -5.87 27.56 3.57
C ALA A 25 -6.08 29.08 3.41
N ILE A 26 -5.14 29.77 2.75
CA ILE A 26 -5.26 31.20 2.47
C ILE A 26 -6.52 31.48 1.64
N PHE A 27 -6.77 30.68 0.61
CA PHE A 27 -7.96 30.83 -0.23
C PHE A 27 -9.26 30.65 0.59
N GLY A 28 -9.31 29.64 1.47
CA GLY A 28 -10.46 29.41 2.35
C GLY A 28 -10.71 30.55 3.34
N VAL A 29 -9.65 31.11 3.92
CA VAL A 29 -9.72 32.27 4.82
C VAL A 29 -10.25 33.51 4.09
N VAL A 30 -9.68 33.83 2.93
CA VAL A 30 -10.10 34.98 2.12
C VAL A 30 -11.56 34.82 1.70
N GLN A 31 -11.94 33.62 1.25
CA GLN A 31 -13.32 33.36 0.83
C GLN A 31 -14.31 33.51 1.99
N LEU A 32 -13.99 33.00 3.18
CA LEU A 32 -14.81 33.21 4.39
C LEU A 32 -14.89 34.69 4.79
N GLY A 33 -13.80 35.45 4.68
CA GLY A 33 -13.80 36.88 5.00
C GLY A 33 -14.67 37.69 4.04
N MET A 34 -14.59 37.40 2.73
CA MET A 34 -15.31 38.16 1.70
C MET A 34 -16.78 37.76 1.59
N THR A 35 -17.08 36.45 1.67
CA THR A 35 -18.43 35.91 1.42
C THR A 35 -19.13 35.43 2.67
N GLN A 36 -18.53 35.62 3.86
CA GLN A 36 -19.06 35.15 5.14
C GLN A 36 -19.57 33.69 5.04
N LEU A 37 -20.85 33.48 5.41
CA LEU A 37 -21.51 32.17 5.38
C LEU A 37 -22.24 31.89 4.07
N THR A 38 -22.41 32.88 3.19
CA THR A 38 -23.13 32.68 1.92
C THR A 38 -22.25 32.00 0.87
N GLY A 39 -20.92 32.13 0.95
CA GLY A 39 -20.02 31.47 0.01
C GLY A 39 -19.54 30.07 0.40
N SER A 40 -18.67 29.52 -0.45
CA SER A 40 -18.18 28.12 -0.37
C SER A 40 -16.92 27.95 0.47
N GLY A 41 -16.50 28.96 1.27
CA GLY A 41 -15.23 28.92 2.02
C GLY A 41 -15.10 27.71 2.96
N ARG A 42 -16.23 27.20 3.45
CA ARG A 42 -16.34 25.97 4.25
C ARG A 42 -15.91 24.72 3.49
N ILE A 43 -16.20 24.63 2.19
CA ILE A 43 -15.86 23.48 1.35
C ILE A 43 -14.35 23.44 1.12
N THR A 44 -13.73 24.61 0.90
CA THR A 44 -12.28 24.75 0.80
C THR A 44 -11.57 24.30 2.09
N LEU A 45 -12.14 24.64 3.24
CA LEU A 45 -11.66 24.19 4.55
C LEU A 45 -11.80 22.68 4.76
N LEU A 46 -12.88 22.06 4.26
CA LEU A 46 -13.05 20.59 4.29
C LEU A 46 -12.02 19.87 3.42
N ALA A 47 -11.60 20.47 2.31
CA ALA A 47 -10.59 19.88 1.43
C ALA A 47 -9.19 19.85 2.07
N LEU A 48 -8.90 20.79 2.98
CA LEU A 48 -7.59 20.94 3.61
C LEU A 48 -7.12 19.69 4.39
N PRO A 49 -7.87 19.15 5.36
CA PRO A 49 -7.49 17.93 6.07
C PRO A 49 -7.46 16.70 5.15
N LEU A 50 -8.36 16.60 4.18
CA LEU A 50 -8.41 15.50 3.21
C LEU A 50 -7.13 15.45 2.38
N VAL A 51 -6.77 16.56 1.74
CA VAL A 51 -5.55 16.64 0.93
C VAL A 51 -4.31 16.38 1.80
N ALA A 52 -4.30 16.86 3.05
CA ALA A 52 -3.20 16.61 3.98
C ALA A 52 -3.08 15.13 4.40
N THR A 53 -4.21 14.44 4.65
CA THR A 53 -4.19 12.99 4.94
C THR A 53 -3.65 12.17 3.79
N ILE A 54 -3.95 12.57 2.55
CA ILE A 54 -3.59 11.82 1.34
C ILE A 54 -2.13 12.09 0.96
N LEU A 55 -1.68 13.35 0.96
CA LEU A 55 -0.33 13.70 0.50
C LEU A 55 0.77 13.45 1.54
N VAL A 56 0.48 13.66 2.82
CA VAL A 56 1.51 13.67 3.87
C VAL A 56 1.27 12.57 4.90
N GLY A 57 0.01 12.32 5.24
CA GLY A 57 -0.38 11.20 6.08
C GLY A 57 -1.38 11.58 7.16
N THR A 58 -1.81 10.56 7.91
CA THR A 58 -2.93 10.65 8.85
C THR A 58 -2.70 11.69 9.96
N ARG A 59 -1.48 11.78 10.53
CA ARG A 59 -1.16 12.73 11.63
C ARG A 59 -1.32 14.19 11.18
N THR A 60 -0.75 14.52 10.02
CA THR A 60 -0.86 15.86 9.43
C THR A 60 -2.28 16.20 9.02
N GLY A 61 -3.07 15.21 8.61
CA GLY A 61 -4.49 15.39 8.36
C GLY A 61 -5.28 15.82 9.58
N TRP A 62 -5.08 15.16 10.73
CA TRP A 62 -5.71 15.55 12.00
C TRP A 62 -5.27 16.93 12.48
N LEU A 63 -3.99 17.29 12.27
CA LEU A 63 -3.50 18.64 12.58
C LEU A 63 -4.19 19.68 11.68
N MET A 64 -4.33 19.42 10.38
CA MET A 64 -5.04 20.31 9.45
C MET A 64 -6.55 20.37 9.74
N ALA A 65 -7.16 19.30 10.24
CA ALA A 65 -8.54 19.29 10.69
C ALA A 65 -8.74 20.23 11.88
N ALA A 66 -7.85 20.16 12.88
CA ALA A 66 -7.84 21.07 14.01
C ALA A 66 -7.61 22.53 13.55
N CYS A 67 -6.63 22.77 12.67
CA CYS A 67 -6.39 24.09 12.08
C CYS A 67 -7.61 24.62 11.33
N SER A 68 -8.32 23.77 10.57
CA SER A 68 -9.55 24.17 9.86
C SER A 68 -10.64 24.65 10.81
N ILE A 69 -10.85 23.93 11.92
CA ILE A 69 -11.83 24.32 12.95
C ILE A 69 -11.39 25.62 13.63
N ALA A 70 -10.09 25.74 13.97
CA ALA A 70 -9.53 26.94 14.59
C ALA A 70 -9.64 28.17 13.67
N ILE A 71 -9.37 28.02 12.37
CA ILE A 71 -9.54 29.07 11.38
C ILE A 71 -11.00 29.51 11.32
N PHE A 72 -11.95 28.57 11.24
CA PHE A 72 -13.38 28.89 11.21
C PHE A 72 -13.84 29.65 12.47
N ALA A 73 -13.43 29.17 13.65
CA ALA A 73 -13.75 29.82 14.92
C ALA A 73 -13.10 31.21 15.02
N GLY A 74 -11.84 31.34 14.62
CA GLY A 74 -11.10 32.59 14.61
C GLY A 74 -11.77 33.64 13.72
N VAL A 75 -12.14 33.27 12.50
CA VAL A 75 -12.86 34.17 11.58
C VAL A 75 -14.21 34.59 12.15
N SER A 76 -14.96 33.66 12.77
CA SER A 76 -16.24 33.96 13.42
C SER A 76 -16.11 35.02 14.52
N VAL A 77 -15.15 34.84 15.44
CA VAL A 77 -14.88 35.78 16.54
C VAL A 77 -14.43 37.14 16.01
N LEU A 78 -13.57 37.11 14.99
CA LEU A 78 -12.97 38.32 14.43
C LEU A 78 -14.02 39.21 13.73
N ILE A 79 -14.99 38.62 13.03
CA ILE A 79 -16.08 39.35 12.37
C ILE A 79 -17.01 40.01 13.39
N HIS A 80 -17.37 39.31 14.48
CA HIS A 80 -18.32 39.81 15.48
C HIS A 80 -17.68 40.72 16.53
N GLY A 81 -16.45 40.42 16.97
CA GLY A 81 -15.77 41.14 18.04
C GLY A 81 -15.02 42.38 17.58
N PHE A 82 -14.35 42.30 16.42
CA PHE A 82 -13.49 43.38 15.92
C PHE A 82 -14.08 44.15 14.74
N GLY A 83 -15.30 43.81 14.31
CA GLY A 83 -15.97 44.52 13.21
C GLY A 83 -15.26 44.36 11.87
N LEU A 84 -14.50 43.28 11.67
CA LEU A 84 -13.65 43.09 10.49
C LEU A 84 -14.39 42.99 9.15
N HIS A 85 -15.73 42.94 9.19
CA HIS A 85 -16.59 43.09 8.02
C HIS A 85 -16.35 44.43 7.30
N SER A 86 -16.07 45.53 8.02
CA SER A 86 -15.91 46.86 7.42
C SER A 86 -14.55 47.07 6.74
N TRP A 87 -13.57 46.19 7.01
CA TRP A 87 -12.21 46.30 6.47
C TRP A 87 -12.00 45.44 5.21
N ILE A 88 -12.80 44.37 5.05
CA ILE A 88 -12.58 43.34 4.03
C ILE A 88 -13.59 43.44 2.87
N SER A 89 -14.77 44.02 3.08
CA SER A 89 -15.81 44.07 2.04
C SER A 89 -15.55 45.18 1.02
N LEU A 90 -15.17 44.82 -0.22
CA LEU A 90 -15.22 45.72 -1.39
C LEU A 90 -16.65 45.87 -1.96
N GLN A 91 -17.64 45.18 -1.39
CA GLN A 91 -19.04 45.17 -1.82
C GLN A 91 -19.95 45.71 -0.71
N ALA A 92 -21.12 46.22 -1.12
CA ALA A 92 -22.14 46.82 -0.24
C ALA A 92 -22.35 45.98 1.04
N PRO A 93 -22.56 46.60 2.21
CA PRO A 93 -22.55 45.90 3.49
C PRO A 93 -23.55 44.74 3.47
N LEU A 94 -23.05 43.51 3.35
CA LEU A 94 -23.87 42.33 3.58
C LEU A 94 -24.26 42.35 5.05
N PRO A 95 -25.55 42.13 5.39
CA PRO A 95 -25.96 42.08 6.78
C PRO A 95 -25.15 40.99 7.50
N VAL A 96 -24.49 41.37 8.59
CA VAL A 96 -23.68 40.43 9.38
C VAL A 96 -24.58 39.29 9.84
N VAL A 97 -24.22 38.09 9.39
CA VAL A 97 -24.97 36.88 9.69
C VAL A 97 -24.92 36.60 11.19
N ARG A 98 -26.08 36.36 11.81
CA ARG A 98 -26.24 36.22 13.27
C ARG A 98 -25.32 35.14 13.86
N TYR A 99 -24.73 35.41 15.02
CA TYR A 99 -23.78 34.54 15.73
C TYR A 99 -24.26 33.09 15.92
N GLU A 100 -25.56 32.88 16.19
CA GLU A 100 -26.17 31.55 16.32
C GLU A 100 -25.96 30.67 15.08
N THR A 101 -26.05 31.27 13.89
CA THR A 101 -25.89 30.53 12.63
C THR A 101 -24.44 30.17 12.36
N TRP A 102 -23.48 30.96 12.85
CA TRP A 102 -22.06 30.62 12.83
C TRP A 102 -21.77 29.40 13.70
N ILE A 103 -22.34 29.33 14.90
CA ILE A 103 -22.22 28.16 15.79
C ILE A 103 -22.79 26.91 15.10
N LEU A 104 -24.03 26.99 14.61
CA LEU A 104 -24.69 25.85 13.95
C LEU A 104 -23.91 25.37 12.71
N GLN A 105 -23.27 26.28 11.99
CA GLN A 105 -22.42 25.91 10.86
C GLN A 105 -21.07 25.34 11.27
N GLY A 106 -20.46 25.83 12.35
CA GLY A 106 -19.26 25.24 12.94
C GLY A 106 -19.51 23.81 13.41
N ILE A 107 -20.66 23.56 14.06
CA ILE A 107 -21.10 22.21 14.45
C ILE A 107 -21.25 21.32 13.21
N ARG A 108 -21.90 21.79 12.15
CA ARG A 108 -22.02 21.03 10.88
C ARG A 108 -20.67 20.72 10.25
N LEU A 109 -19.74 21.67 10.25
CA LEU A 109 -18.38 21.48 9.75
C LEU A 109 -17.66 20.38 10.54
N ALA A 110 -17.69 20.47 11.88
CA ALA A 110 -17.08 19.47 12.76
C ALA A 110 -17.75 18.09 12.62
N ALA A 111 -19.07 18.05 12.55
CA ALA A 111 -19.85 16.83 12.36
C ALA A 111 -19.60 16.18 10.99
N ALA A 112 -19.19 16.94 9.96
CA ALA A 112 -18.73 16.38 8.69
C ALA A 112 -17.27 15.92 8.75
N LEU A 113 -16.38 16.73 9.35
CA LEU A 113 -14.95 16.47 9.45
C LEU A 113 -14.64 15.21 10.26
N LEU A 114 -15.27 15.05 11.43
CA LEU A 114 -14.98 13.96 12.37
C LEU A 114 -15.19 12.56 11.75
N PRO A 115 -16.40 12.21 11.24
CA PRO A 115 -16.62 10.89 10.65
C PRO A 115 -15.80 10.70 9.39
N LEU A 116 -15.62 11.74 8.57
CA LEU A 116 -14.80 11.68 7.36
C LEU A 116 -13.33 11.35 7.66
N MET A 117 -12.76 12.05 8.64
CA MET A 117 -11.39 11.81 9.11
C MET A 117 -11.24 10.45 9.75
N LEU A 118 -12.22 10.03 10.56
CA LEU A 118 -12.23 8.70 11.18
C LEU A 118 -12.26 7.61 10.11
N LEU A 119 -13.20 7.69 9.17
CA LEU A 119 -13.38 6.72 8.11
C LEU A 119 -12.14 6.63 7.23
N LEU A 120 -11.58 7.78 6.82
CA LEU A 120 -10.39 7.82 5.99
C LEU A 120 -9.17 7.23 6.71
N THR A 121 -9.00 7.57 7.99
CA THR A 121 -7.94 6.99 8.83
C THR A 121 -8.08 5.47 8.93
N ARG A 122 -9.29 4.98 9.24
CA ARG A 122 -9.56 3.55 9.38
C ARG A 122 -9.35 2.81 8.07
N PHE A 123 -9.85 3.35 6.97
CA PHE A 123 -9.69 2.78 5.64
C PHE A 123 -8.22 2.66 5.24
N GLN A 124 -7.42 3.73 5.44
CA GLN A 124 -5.98 3.70 5.14
C GLN A 124 -5.23 2.65 5.97
N ILE A 125 -5.58 2.50 7.26
CA ILE A 125 -4.99 1.48 8.12
C ILE A 125 -5.33 0.08 7.61
N LEU A 126 -6.62 -0.17 7.31
CA LEU A 126 -7.08 -1.46 6.79
C LEU A 126 -6.41 -1.82 5.46
N GLN A 127 -6.35 -0.88 4.53
CA GLN A 127 -5.66 -1.06 3.23
C GLN A 127 -4.17 -1.36 3.40
N ARG A 128 -3.49 -0.70 4.35
CA ARG A 128 -2.09 -0.99 4.61
C ARG A 128 -1.91 -2.39 5.21
N GLN A 129 -2.80 -2.78 6.12
CA GLN A 129 -2.75 -4.10 6.75
C GLN A 129 -3.01 -5.22 5.75
N SER A 130 -3.98 -5.08 4.85
CA SER A 130 -4.26 -6.07 3.81
C SER A 130 -3.06 -6.24 2.88
N LEU A 131 -2.46 -5.15 2.40
CA LEU A 131 -1.27 -5.21 1.53
C LEU A 131 -0.07 -5.85 2.21
N ILE A 132 0.14 -5.61 3.51
CA ILE A 132 1.23 -6.25 4.26
C ILE A 132 0.95 -7.75 4.43
N ALA A 133 -0.28 -8.12 4.78
CA ALA A 133 -0.67 -9.51 4.93
C ALA A 133 -0.53 -10.30 3.62
N GLU A 134 -0.98 -9.72 2.51
CA GLU A 134 -0.84 -10.31 1.17
C GLU A 134 0.63 -10.50 0.79
N ARG A 135 1.47 -9.48 0.97
CA ARG A 135 2.92 -9.59 0.71
C ARG A 135 3.60 -10.64 1.58
N MET A 136 3.20 -10.78 2.84
CA MET A 136 3.73 -11.80 3.72
C MET A 136 3.29 -13.21 3.30
N ALA A 137 2.04 -13.38 2.85
CA ALA A 137 1.55 -14.64 2.32
C ALA A 137 2.28 -15.04 1.02
N LEU A 138 2.46 -14.09 0.09
CA LEU A 138 3.20 -14.32 -1.15
C LEU A 138 4.65 -14.75 -0.87
N ARG A 139 5.35 -14.07 0.04
CA ARG A 139 6.72 -14.46 0.42
C ARG A 139 6.80 -15.86 1.03
N ARG A 140 5.81 -16.26 1.83
CA ARG A 140 5.75 -17.63 2.39
C ARG A 140 5.54 -18.67 1.29
N LEU A 141 4.64 -18.41 0.36
CA LEU A 141 4.41 -19.29 -0.79
C LEU A 141 5.65 -19.41 -1.69
N GLU A 142 6.37 -18.30 -1.91
CA GLU A 142 7.63 -18.31 -2.66
C GLU A 142 8.70 -19.17 -1.96
N GLN A 143 8.81 -19.07 -0.63
CA GLN A 143 9.72 -19.89 0.18
C GLN A 143 9.36 -21.38 0.10
N GLU A 144 8.10 -21.73 0.34
CA GLU A 144 7.64 -23.12 0.26
C GLU A 144 7.82 -23.71 -1.14
N SER A 145 7.59 -22.91 -2.19
CA SER A 145 7.83 -23.32 -3.58
C SER A 145 9.31 -23.59 -3.86
N ALA A 146 10.21 -22.74 -3.36
CA ALA A 146 11.64 -22.92 -3.49
C ALA A 146 12.13 -24.17 -2.76
N ASP A 147 11.66 -24.39 -1.54
CA ASP A 147 12.00 -25.57 -0.74
C ASP A 147 11.48 -26.85 -1.39
N ARG A 148 10.25 -26.84 -1.90
CA ARG A 148 9.68 -27.96 -2.65
C ARG A 148 10.51 -28.30 -3.88
N LYS A 149 10.88 -27.31 -4.70
CA LYS A 149 11.73 -27.52 -5.89
C LYS A 149 13.10 -28.09 -5.52
N ARG A 150 13.67 -27.64 -4.39
CA ARG A 150 14.94 -28.17 -3.88
C ARG A 150 14.80 -29.64 -3.50
N LEU A 151 13.75 -30.01 -2.78
CA LEU A 151 13.48 -31.40 -2.41
C LEU A 151 13.23 -32.27 -3.65
N GLU A 152 12.45 -31.80 -4.62
CA GLU A 152 12.22 -32.49 -5.89
C GLU A 152 13.54 -32.75 -6.63
N TYR A 153 14.46 -31.77 -6.65
CA TYR A 153 15.80 -31.95 -7.22
C TYR A 153 16.64 -32.98 -6.45
N GLU A 154 16.64 -32.94 -5.12
CA GLU A 154 17.37 -33.91 -4.29
C GLU A 154 16.85 -35.33 -4.49
N ILE A 155 15.53 -35.52 -4.56
CA ILE A 155 14.88 -36.81 -4.84
C ILE A 155 15.28 -37.31 -6.23
N ALA A 156 15.17 -36.46 -7.26
CA ALA A 156 15.54 -36.84 -8.62
C ALA A 156 17.02 -37.26 -8.72
N ARG A 157 17.91 -36.52 -8.04
CA ARG A 157 19.34 -36.83 -7.99
C ARG A 157 19.62 -38.17 -7.30
N ILE A 158 18.97 -38.43 -6.16
CA ILE A 158 19.14 -39.70 -5.43
C ILE A 158 18.60 -40.86 -6.26
N SER A 159 17.41 -40.72 -6.86
CA SER A 159 16.80 -41.73 -7.71
C SER A 159 17.68 -42.09 -8.90
N GLU A 160 18.29 -41.10 -9.56
CA GLU A 160 19.21 -41.35 -10.67
C GLU A 160 20.53 -42.02 -10.24
N ALA A 161 21.05 -41.67 -9.06
CA ALA A 161 22.22 -42.34 -8.50
C ALA A 161 21.92 -43.80 -8.15
N GLU A 162 20.76 -44.06 -7.54
CA GLU A 162 20.31 -45.39 -7.16
C GLU A 162 20.01 -46.25 -8.40
N ARG A 163 19.38 -45.69 -9.43
CA ARG A 163 19.15 -46.37 -10.71
C ARG A 163 20.46 -46.79 -11.37
N ARG A 164 21.48 -45.92 -11.38
CA ARG A 164 22.81 -46.25 -11.92
C ARG A 164 23.51 -47.34 -11.11
N ARG A 165 23.44 -47.27 -9.78
CA ARG A 165 24.01 -48.28 -8.90
C ARG A 165 23.33 -49.64 -9.07
N LEU A 166 22.00 -49.69 -9.05
CA LEU A 166 21.23 -50.91 -9.31
C LEU A 166 21.49 -51.46 -10.71
N GLY A 167 21.63 -50.60 -11.71
CA GLY A 167 22.00 -50.99 -13.06
C GLY A 167 23.36 -51.69 -13.12
N ALA A 168 24.36 -51.16 -12.41
CA ALA A 168 25.69 -51.78 -12.31
C ALA A 168 25.62 -53.13 -11.56
N ASP A 169 24.98 -53.16 -10.39
CA ASP A 169 24.86 -54.38 -9.58
C ASP A 169 24.12 -55.51 -10.32
N LEU A 170 23.07 -55.17 -11.09
CA LEU A 170 22.30 -56.12 -11.89
C LEU A 170 23.05 -56.60 -13.14
N HIS A 171 23.81 -55.72 -13.80
CA HIS A 171 24.64 -56.11 -14.93
C HIS A 171 25.76 -57.04 -14.49
N ASP A 172 26.45 -56.72 -13.40
CA ASP A 172 27.61 -57.51 -12.99
C ASP A 172 27.22 -58.82 -12.32
N GLY A 173 26.22 -58.85 -11.44
CA GLY A 173 25.84 -60.09 -10.75
C GLY A 173 25.18 -61.11 -11.68
N PRO A 174 23.86 -60.97 -11.97
CA PRO A 174 23.12 -61.96 -12.75
C PRO A 174 23.69 -62.23 -14.15
N CYS A 175 24.25 -61.23 -14.85
CA CYS A 175 24.84 -61.48 -16.16
C CYS A 175 26.11 -62.35 -16.06
N GLN A 176 26.96 -62.14 -15.03
CA GLN A 176 28.09 -63.04 -14.78
C GLN A 176 27.62 -64.45 -14.46
N TYR A 177 26.59 -64.62 -13.62
CA TYR A 177 26.04 -65.94 -13.30
C TYR A 177 25.47 -66.65 -14.52
N LEU A 178 24.70 -65.96 -15.36
CA LEU A 178 24.18 -66.51 -16.61
C LEU A 178 25.31 -66.91 -17.57
N THR A 179 26.33 -66.06 -17.70
CA THR A 179 27.50 -66.34 -18.55
C THR A 179 28.27 -67.55 -18.02
N ALA A 180 28.50 -67.65 -16.71
CA ALA A 180 29.15 -68.80 -16.10
C ALA A 180 28.34 -70.08 -16.31
N THR A 181 27.02 -70.02 -16.19
CA THR A 181 26.14 -71.18 -16.40
C THR A 181 26.17 -71.63 -17.86
N LEU A 182 26.10 -70.69 -18.81
CA LEU A 182 26.22 -70.97 -20.26
C LEU A 182 27.56 -71.58 -20.62
N LEU A 183 28.66 -71.03 -20.10
CA LEU A 183 30.01 -71.57 -20.31
C LEU A 183 30.11 -72.99 -19.77
N ASN A 184 29.56 -73.26 -18.58
CA ASN A 184 29.59 -74.59 -17.98
C ASN A 184 28.79 -75.61 -18.81
N CYS A 185 27.60 -75.23 -19.31
CA CYS A 185 26.82 -76.07 -20.22
C CYS A 185 27.58 -76.37 -21.52
N SER A 186 28.21 -75.35 -22.14
CA SER A 186 28.98 -75.54 -23.37
C SER A 186 30.21 -76.43 -23.19
N ALA A 187 30.87 -76.35 -22.03
CA ALA A 187 32.00 -77.21 -21.69
C ALA A 187 31.56 -78.66 -21.51
N MET A 188 30.42 -78.89 -20.86
CA MET A 188 29.84 -80.23 -20.73
C MET A 188 29.46 -80.83 -22.09
N GLU A 189 28.86 -80.03 -22.99
CA GLU A 189 28.52 -80.44 -24.35
C GLU A 189 29.77 -80.79 -25.17
N HIS A 190 30.83 -79.99 -25.08
CA HIS A 190 32.11 -80.27 -25.74
C HIS A 190 32.77 -81.55 -25.20
N GLN A 191 32.72 -81.79 -23.89
CA GLN A 191 33.23 -83.03 -23.29
C GLN A 191 32.41 -84.24 -23.73
N TRP A 192 31.09 -84.11 -23.84
CA TRP A 192 30.21 -85.15 -24.39
C TRP A 192 30.55 -85.51 -25.84
N MET A 193 30.73 -84.50 -26.70
CA MET A 193 31.14 -84.68 -28.09
C MET A 193 32.55 -85.30 -28.22
N ALA A 194 33.48 -84.95 -27.33
CA ALA A 194 34.84 -85.49 -27.33
C ALA A 194 34.94 -86.92 -26.77
N ALA A 195 33.99 -87.31 -25.91
CA ALA A 195 33.91 -88.65 -25.33
C ALA A 195 33.31 -89.72 -26.27
N GLY A 196 32.84 -89.33 -27.46
CA GLY A 196 32.51 -90.26 -28.54
C GLY A 196 31.18 -91.00 -28.38
N PHE A 197 30.09 -90.26 -28.13
CA PHE A 197 28.72 -90.70 -28.37
C PHE A 197 28.08 -89.87 -29.49
#